data_AF-A0A202B2C8-F1
#
_entry.id   AF-A0A202B2C8-F1
#
_cell.length_a   1.000
_cell.length_b   1.000
_cell.length_c   1.000
_cell.angle_alpha   90.00
_cell.angle_beta   90.00
_cell.angle_gamma   90.00
#
_symmetry.space_group_name_H-M   'P 1'
#
loop_
_entity.id
_entity.type
_entity.pdbx_description
1 polymer ?
#
loop_
_entity_poly.entity_id
_entity_poly.type
_entity_poly.pdbx_seq_one_letter_code
_entity_poly.pdbx_strand_id
1 'polypeptide(L)'
;MDYEAAVAINEAMLQLEPAENLALMWRVLKNDPRSGWAVCQDLACFASHHLGQSGDRFGRDGLVYWVRHWARRDGSYREAAWKFGASHDTHHRYYRETVEPLLSGWFIAAKGKLEKVIERHYEKYLDAA
;
A
#
# COMPACT_ATOMS: atom_id res chain seq x y z
N MET A 1 -25.34 -11.14 -7.40
CA MET A 1 -24.28 -10.39 -6.69
C MET A 1 -24.92 -9.09 -6.26
N ASP A 2 -25.02 -8.89 -4.96
CA ASP A 2 -25.98 -7.99 -4.33
C ASP A 2 -25.60 -6.51 -4.53
N TYR A 3 -26.47 -5.76 -5.21
CA TYR A 3 -26.26 -4.34 -5.51
C TYR A 3 -26.08 -3.52 -4.23
N GLU A 4 -26.79 -3.86 -3.16
CA GLU A 4 -26.68 -3.17 -1.88
C GLU A 4 -25.30 -3.38 -1.24
N ALA A 5 -24.79 -4.61 -1.23
CA ALA A 5 -23.43 -4.89 -0.77
C ALA A 5 -22.37 -4.15 -1.60
N ALA A 6 -22.55 -4.08 -2.93
CA ALA A 6 -21.62 -3.36 -3.81
C ALA A 6 -21.62 -1.85 -3.53
N VAL A 7 -22.81 -1.25 -3.34
CA VAL A 7 -22.95 0.17 -2.96
C VAL A 7 -22.31 0.43 -1.59
N ALA A 8 -22.59 -0.41 -0.59
CA ALA A 8 -22.05 -0.24 0.75
C ALA A 8 -20.51 -0.35 0.79
N ILE A 9 -19.94 -1.31 0.05
CA ILE A 9 -18.49 -1.42 -0.09
C ILE A 9 -17.91 -0.18 -0.76
N ASN A 10 -18.55 0.31 -1.83
CA ASN A 10 -18.09 1.50 -2.53
C ASN A 10 -18.16 2.76 -1.63
N GLU A 11 -19.24 2.94 -0.87
CA GLU A 11 -19.36 4.02 0.11
C GLU A 11 -18.27 3.93 1.19
N ALA A 12 -17.99 2.72 1.69
CA ALA A 12 -16.93 2.51 2.65
C ALA A 12 -15.53 2.81 2.09
N MET A 13 -15.29 2.48 0.81
CA MET A 13 -14.06 2.85 0.11
C MET A 13 -13.90 4.36 0.00
N LEU A 14 -14.99 5.12 -0.19
CA LEU A 14 -14.95 6.60 -0.23
C LEU A 14 -14.60 7.24 1.12
N GLN A 15 -14.76 6.51 2.24
CA GLN A 15 -14.41 6.98 3.58
C GLN A 15 -12.97 6.60 4.00
N LEU A 16 -12.23 5.89 3.14
CA LEU A 16 -10.83 5.59 3.41
C LEU A 16 -9.99 6.86 3.32
N GLU A 17 -9.00 6.97 4.20
CA GLU A 17 -8.00 8.03 4.06
C GLU A 17 -7.24 7.82 2.73
N PRO A 18 -6.79 8.89 2.05
CA PRO A 18 -6.14 8.76 0.75
C PRO A 18 -4.96 7.77 0.76
N ALA A 19 -4.15 7.77 1.82
CA ALA A 19 -3.01 6.87 1.97
C ALA A 19 -3.43 5.40 2.15
N GLU A 20 -4.53 5.14 2.88
CA GLU A 20 -5.11 3.81 3.04
C GLU A 20 -5.64 3.27 1.71
N ASN A 21 -6.38 4.13 0.98
CA ASN A 21 -6.94 3.77 -0.32
C ASN A 21 -5.82 3.49 -1.35
N LEU A 22 -4.79 4.33 -1.43
CA LEU A 22 -3.64 4.11 -2.31
C LEU A 22 -2.88 2.81 -1.96
N ALA A 23 -2.70 2.50 -0.67
CA ALA A 23 -2.08 1.25 -0.24
C ALA A 23 -2.89 0.02 -0.66
N LEU A 24 -4.23 0.09 -0.53
CA LEU A 24 -5.16 -0.94 -0.98
C LEU A 24 -5.12 -1.10 -2.51
N MET A 25 -5.25 0.01 -3.25
CA MET A 25 -5.19 0.02 -4.72
C MET A 25 -3.88 -0.54 -5.23
N TRP A 26 -2.74 -0.18 -4.63
CA TRP A 26 -1.45 -0.71 -5.06
C TRP A 26 -1.33 -2.22 -4.84
N ARG A 27 -1.87 -2.74 -3.72
CA ARG A 27 -1.91 -4.20 -3.48
C ARG A 27 -2.70 -4.95 -4.54
N VAL A 28 -3.79 -4.36 -5.04
CA VAL A 28 -4.66 -4.94 -6.07
C VAL A 28 -4.03 -4.79 -7.47
N LEU A 29 -3.53 -3.60 -7.79
CA LEU A 29 -3.06 -3.22 -9.13
C LEU A 29 -1.56 -3.46 -9.36
N LYS A 30 -0.85 -4.10 -8.43
CA LYS A 30 0.61 -4.31 -8.50
C LYS A 30 1.13 -4.95 -9.79
N ASN A 31 0.28 -5.71 -10.48
CA ASN A 31 0.59 -6.40 -11.74
C ASN A 31 0.02 -5.70 -12.98
N ASP A 32 -0.79 -4.65 -12.80
CA ASP A 32 -1.32 -3.82 -13.89
C ASP A 32 -0.29 -2.73 -14.24
N PRO A 33 0.36 -2.80 -15.42
CA PRO A 33 1.37 -1.82 -15.81
C PRO A 33 0.78 -0.44 -16.14
N ARG A 34 -0.50 -0.35 -16.47
CA ARG A 34 -1.14 0.91 -16.91
C ARG A 34 -1.66 1.69 -15.72
N SER A 35 -2.43 1.04 -14.85
CA SER A 35 -3.07 1.70 -13.71
C SER A 35 -2.21 1.64 -12.44
N GLY A 36 -1.46 0.54 -12.25
CA GLY A 36 -0.70 0.32 -11.03
C GLY A 36 0.47 1.28 -10.85
N TRP A 37 1.12 1.71 -11.93
CA TRP A 37 2.30 2.58 -11.82
C TRP A 37 1.98 3.96 -11.25
N ALA A 38 0.88 4.58 -11.71
CA ALA A 38 0.43 5.87 -11.18
C ALA A 38 0.13 5.77 -9.67
N VAL A 39 -0.59 4.72 -9.25
CA VAL A 39 -0.90 4.46 -7.84
C VAL A 39 0.38 4.26 -7.01
N CYS A 40 1.37 3.55 -7.53
CA CYS A 40 2.66 3.38 -6.87
C CYS A 40 3.39 4.71 -6.66
N GLN A 41 3.36 5.61 -7.65
CA GLN A 41 3.98 6.92 -7.58
C GLN A 41 3.27 7.84 -6.58
N ASP A 42 1.93 7.86 -6.60
CA ASP A 42 1.13 8.65 -5.67
C ASP A 42 1.30 8.14 -4.24
N LEU A 43 1.29 6.83 -4.04
CA LEU A 43 1.56 6.23 -2.72
C LEU A 43 2.94 6.60 -2.19
N ALA A 44 3.96 6.62 -3.05
CA ALA A 44 5.30 7.09 -2.68
C ALA A 44 5.32 8.57 -2.31
N CYS A 45 4.52 9.41 -2.99
CA CYS A 45 4.37 10.83 -2.64
C CYS A 45 3.76 11.00 -1.24
N PHE A 46 2.70 10.25 -0.92
CA PHE A 46 2.09 10.25 0.41
C PHE A 46 3.06 9.72 1.48
N ALA A 47 3.79 8.66 1.17
CA ALA A 47 4.81 8.10 2.08
C ALA A 47 5.94 9.11 2.35
N SER A 48 6.42 9.81 1.33
CA SER A 48 7.45 10.86 1.49
C SER A 48 6.94 11.96 2.42
N HIS A 49 5.73 12.46 2.18
CA HIS A 49 5.14 13.51 3.03
C HIS A 49 4.98 13.06 4.48
N HIS A 50 4.51 11.83 4.72
CA HIS A 50 4.31 11.30 6.07
C HIS A 50 5.63 11.03 6.80
N LEU A 51 6.66 10.58 6.09
CA LEU A 51 7.97 10.24 6.67
C LEU A 51 8.89 11.46 6.84
N GLY A 52 8.54 12.61 6.25
CA GLY A 52 9.36 13.81 6.27
C GLY A 52 10.77 13.56 5.74
N GLN A 53 11.80 13.99 6.48
CA GLN A 53 13.20 13.80 6.07
C GLN A 53 13.59 12.33 5.87
N SER A 54 12.91 11.39 6.52
CA SER A 54 13.16 9.96 6.35
C SER A 54 12.59 9.44 5.01
N GLY A 55 11.59 10.11 4.43
CA GLY A 55 10.96 9.70 3.18
C GLY A 55 11.92 9.78 1.99
N ASP A 56 12.75 10.82 1.96
CA ASP A 56 13.64 11.10 0.82
C ASP A 56 15.10 10.69 1.07
N ARG A 57 15.34 9.79 2.05
CA ARG A 57 16.68 9.35 2.45
C ARG A 57 17.55 8.87 1.27
N PHE A 58 16.94 8.22 0.29
CA PHE A 58 17.58 7.71 -0.93
C PHE A 58 17.04 8.38 -2.19
N GLY A 59 16.52 9.61 -2.04
CA GLY A 59 15.79 10.32 -3.08
C GLY A 59 14.42 9.72 -3.38
N ARG A 60 13.66 10.42 -4.22
CA ARG A 60 12.31 10.04 -4.63
C ARG A 60 12.28 8.66 -5.29
N ASP A 61 13.22 8.39 -6.19
CA ASP A 61 13.29 7.11 -6.91
C ASP A 61 13.61 5.93 -5.98
N GLY A 62 14.41 6.17 -4.93
CA GLY A 62 14.69 5.19 -3.89
C GLY A 62 13.43 4.83 -3.10
N LEU A 63 12.60 5.81 -2.73
CA LEU A 63 11.33 5.55 -2.05
C LEU A 63 10.34 4.81 -2.97
N VAL A 64 10.21 5.25 -4.23
CA VAL A 64 9.37 4.58 -5.23
C VAL A 64 9.79 3.12 -5.40
N TYR A 65 11.10 2.84 -5.42
CA TYR A 65 11.62 1.47 -5.46
C TYR A 65 11.11 0.62 -4.28
N TRP A 66 11.12 1.15 -3.05
CA TRP A 66 10.67 0.41 -1.87
C TRP A 66 9.15 0.25 -1.80
N VAL A 67 8.38 1.25 -2.23
CA VAL A 67 6.92 1.14 -2.37
C VAL A 67 6.57 0.05 -3.38
N ARG A 68 7.30 -0.04 -4.49
CA ARG A 68 7.14 -1.12 -5.47
C ARG A 68 7.47 -2.48 -4.87
N HIS A 69 8.63 -2.58 -4.21
CA HIS A 69 9.10 -3.80 -3.54
C HIS A 69 8.08 -4.32 -2.51
N TRP A 70 7.43 -3.44 -1.75
CA TRP A 70 6.44 -3.82 -0.74
C TRP A 70 5.26 -4.65 -1.29
N ALA A 71 4.77 -4.31 -2.49
CA ALA A 71 3.64 -5.02 -3.09
C ALA A 71 4.05 -6.21 -3.95
N ARG A 72 5.10 -6.04 -4.76
CA ARG A 72 5.54 -7.02 -5.77
C ARG A 72 6.61 -7.99 -5.25
N ARG A 73 7.28 -7.64 -4.15
CA ARG A 73 8.49 -8.33 -3.64
C ARG A 73 9.58 -8.43 -4.71
N ASP A 74 9.66 -7.45 -5.61
CA ASP A 74 10.66 -7.39 -6.67
C ASP A 74 11.89 -6.57 -6.26
N GLY A 75 13.05 -6.96 -6.77
CA GLY A 75 14.33 -6.35 -6.41
C GLY A 75 14.89 -6.83 -5.06
N SER A 76 16.05 -6.30 -4.68
CA SER A 76 16.75 -6.68 -3.46
C SER A 76 17.45 -5.49 -2.78
N TYR A 77 17.86 -5.67 -1.52
CA TYR A 77 18.66 -4.68 -0.80
C TYR A 77 20.04 -4.47 -1.43
N ARG A 78 20.62 -5.50 -2.07
CA ARG A 78 21.89 -5.38 -2.81
C ARG A 78 21.72 -4.54 -4.07
N GLU A 79 20.64 -4.77 -4.81
CA GLU A 79 20.31 -3.96 -5.99
C GLU A 79 20.08 -2.50 -5.61
N ALA A 80 19.34 -2.25 -4.54
CA ALA A 80 19.09 -0.89 -4.05
C ALA A 80 20.39 -0.19 -3.63
N ALA A 81 21.26 -0.87 -2.89
CA ALA A 81 22.58 -0.37 -2.50
C ALA A 81 23.44 0.03 -3.71
N TRP A 82 23.39 -0.79 -4.77
CA TRP A 82 24.10 -0.48 -6.01
C TRP A 82 23.49 0.73 -6.75
N LYS A 83 22.16 0.85 -6.78
CA LYS A 83 21.45 1.92 -7.51
C LYS A 83 21.46 3.27 -6.80
N PHE A 84 21.27 3.27 -5.48
CA PHE A 84 21.00 4.47 -4.69
C PHE A 84 22.09 4.77 -3.67
N GLY A 85 23.15 3.97 -3.65
CA GLY A 85 24.26 4.08 -2.70
C GLY A 85 23.93 3.50 -1.33
N ALA A 86 24.86 3.65 -0.39
CA ALA A 86 24.83 3.03 0.94
C ALA A 86 24.93 1.49 0.94
N SER A 87 25.04 0.92 2.13
CA SER A 87 25.21 -0.53 2.29
C SER A 87 23.89 -1.29 2.20
N HIS A 88 24.00 -2.58 1.89
CA HIS A 88 22.89 -3.54 1.99
C HIS A 88 22.11 -3.39 3.30
N ASP A 89 22.82 -3.34 4.43
CA ASP A 89 22.21 -3.29 5.76
C ASP A 89 21.47 -1.99 6.01
N THR A 90 21.95 -0.89 5.42
CA THR A 90 21.29 0.41 5.51
C THR A 90 19.94 0.38 4.80
N HIS A 91 19.90 -0.21 3.60
CA HIS A 91 18.65 -0.40 2.85
C HIS A 91 17.70 -1.38 3.51
N HIS A 92 18.23 -2.50 4.03
CA HIS A 92 17.45 -3.47 4.79
C HIS A 92 16.76 -2.80 5.99
N ARG A 93 17.53 -2.06 6.79
CA ARG A 93 17.01 -1.34 7.95
C ARG A 93 15.96 -0.32 7.56
N TYR A 94 16.25 0.53 6.59
CA TYR A 94 15.32 1.54 6.11
C TYR A 94 13.99 0.94 5.63
N TYR A 95 14.05 -0.13 4.85
CA TYR A 95 12.83 -0.80 4.39
C TYR A 95 12.04 -1.39 5.57
N ARG A 96 12.68 -2.17 6.43
CA ARG A 96 12.02 -2.93 7.50
C ARG A 96 11.49 -2.06 8.65
N GLU A 97 12.17 -0.96 8.95
CA GLU A 97 11.83 -0.12 10.10
C GLU A 97 11.05 1.13 9.71
N THR A 98 11.10 1.57 8.44
CA THR A 98 10.47 2.82 8.00
C THR A 98 9.39 2.58 6.95
N VAL A 99 9.74 2.00 5.80
CA VAL A 99 8.81 1.93 4.67
C VAL A 99 7.75 0.83 4.87
N GLU A 100 8.16 -0.39 5.19
CA GLU A 100 7.25 -1.52 5.33
C GLU A 100 6.22 -1.35 6.45
N PRO A 101 6.58 -0.86 7.66
CA PRO A 101 5.61 -0.63 8.72
C PRO A 101 4.56 0.41 8.34
N LEU A 102 4.96 1.52 7.70
CA LEU A 102 4.04 2.57 7.27
C LEU A 102 3.01 2.04 6.27
N LEU A 103 3.48 1.46 5.17
CA LEU A 103 2.60 0.98 4.10
C LEU A 103 1.72 -0.18 4.58
N SER A 104 2.26 -1.07 5.41
CA SER A 104 1.48 -2.16 5.99
C SER A 104 0.44 -1.65 6.97
N GLY A 105 0.74 -0.61 7.76
CA GLY A 105 -0.21 0.04 8.65
C GLY A 105 -1.40 0.62 7.88
N TRP A 106 -1.14 1.38 6.82
CA TRP A 106 -2.20 1.93 5.94
C TRP A 106 -3.05 0.83 5.30
N PHE A 107 -2.42 -0.24 4.82
CA PHE A 107 -3.14 -1.36 4.24
C PHE A 107 -4.00 -2.10 5.26
N ILE A 108 -3.49 -2.33 6.47
CA ILE A 108 -4.24 -2.98 7.56
C ILE A 108 -5.44 -2.10 7.98
N ALA A 109 -5.24 -0.79 8.09
CA ALA A 109 -6.32 0.14 8.41
C ALA A 109 -7.42 0.13 7.34
N ALA A 110 -7.02 0.15 6.05
CA ALA A 110 -7.96 0.02 4.93
C ALA A 110 -8.78 -1.28 5.02
N LYS A 111 -8.09 -2.41 5.23
CA LYS A 111 -8.73 -3.72 5.39
C LYS A 111 -9.71 -3.73 6.55
N GLY A 112 -9.31 -3.26 7.73
CA GLY A 112 -10.17 -3.29 8.91
C GLY A 112 -11.44 -2.41 8.78
N LYS A 113 -11.38 -1.32 8.00
CA LYS A 113 -12.55 -0.50 7.67
C LYS A 113 -13.51 -1.23 6.72
N LEU A 114 -12.98 -1.97 5.74
CA LEU A 114 -13.78 -2.71 4.76
C LEU A 114 -14.32 -4.05 5.28
N GLU A 115 -13.56 -4.76 6.11
CA GLU A 115 -13.94 -6.06 6.68
C GLU A 115 -15.28 -5.98 7.42
N LYS A 116 -15.48 -4.94 8.23
CA LYS A 116 -16.76 -4.73 8.95
C LYS A 116 -17.97 -4.60 8.02
N VAL A 117 -17.78 -3.98 6.86
CA VAL A 117 -18.84 -3.79 5.86
C VAL A 117 -19.09 -5.08 5.12
N ILE A 118 -18.02 -5.80 4.76
CA ILE A 118 -18.12 -7.10 4.12
C ILE A 118 -18.81 -8.10 5.05
N GLU A 119 -18.39 -8.22 6.31
CA GLU A 119 -18.99 -9.12 7.31
C GLU A 119 -20.49 -8.85 7.48
N ARG A 120 -20.89 -7.59 7.67
CA ARG A 120 -22.30 -7.21 7.84
C ARG A 120 -23.21 -7.66 6.68
N HIS A 121 -22.68 -7.66 5.47
CA HIS A 121 -23.43 -8.03 4.28
C HIS A 121 -23.28 -9.52 3.95
N TYR A 122 -22.13 -10.16 4.20
CA TYR A 122 -21.90 -11.57 3.88
C TYR A 122 -22.30 -12.57 4.98
N GLU A 123 -22.24 -12.23 6.27
CA GLU A 123 -22.78 -13.09 7.35
C GLU A 123 -24.29 -13.26 7.21
N LYS A 124 -25.00 -12.20 6.81
CA LYS A 124 -26.43 -12.26 6.48
C LYS A 124 -26.78 -13.27 5.39
N TYR A 125 -25.84 -13.62 4.51
CA TYR A 125 -26.06 -14.61 3.46
C TYR A 125 -25.74 -16.04 3.89
N LEU A 126 -24.89 -16.24 4.90
CA LEU A 126 -24.60 -17.56 5.47
C LEU A 126 -25.71 -18.05 6.40
N ASP A 127 -26.39 -17.14 7.11
CA ASP A 127 -27.53 -17.49 7.98
C ASP A 127 -28.86 -17.65 7.22
N ALA A 128 -28.91 -17.26 5.95
CA ALA A 128 -30.11 -17.30 5.10
C ALA A 128 -30.11 -18.45 4.06
N ALA A 129 -29.11 -19.33 4.08
CA ALA A 129 -28.94 -20.48 3.19
C ALA A 129 -29.01 -21.80 3.96
#